data_AF-A0A5N6GCI7-F1
#
_entry.id   AF-A0A5N6GCI7-F1
#
_cell.length_a   1.000
_cell.length_b   1.000
_cell.length_c   1.000
_cell.angle_alpha   90.00
_cell.angle_beta   90.00
_cell.angle_gamma   90.00
#
_symmetry.space_group_name_H-M   'P 1'
#
loop_
_entity.id
_entity.type
_entity.pdbx_description
1 polymer ?
#
loop_
_entity_poly.entity_id
_entity_poly.type
_entity_poly.pdbx_seq_one_letter_code
_entity_poly.pdbx_strand_id
1 'polypeptide(L)'
;MDTLASFLEQASWKEDGENLYFCNDANLEPMLIKAANELPDYLRGYGFQAWKVLGRTRIQATNGYIIPITIISNEPRLLSEVSQPLLRPQSPVRFDKEPLITPALYLILALPPA
;
A
#
# COMPACT_ATOMS: atom_id res chain seq x y z
N MET A 1 -13.49 3.35 1.43
CA MET A 1 -12.07 3.72 1.24
C MET A 1 -11.70 5.03 1.94
N ASP A 2 -12.55 6.06 1.90
CA ASP A 2 -12.27 7.36 2.56
C ASP A 2 -12.03 7.24 4.07
N THR A 3 -12.77 6.37 4.77
CA THR A 3 -12.56 6.15 6.21
C THR A 3 -11.17 5.57 6.51
N LEU A 4 -10.66 4.68 5.66
CA LEU A 4 -9.31 4.14 5.79
C LEU A 4 -8.27 5.24 5.52
N ALA A 5 -8.48 6.07 4.50
CA ALA A 5 -7.62 7.21 4.21
C ALA A 5 -7.45 8.14 5.43
N SER A 6 -8.56 8.60 6.02
CA SER A 6 -8.51 9.47 7.19
C SER A 6 -7.89 8.79 8.42
N PHE A 7 -8.08 7.48 8.57
CA PHE A 7 -7.43 6.72 9.63
C PHE A 7 -5.90 6.68 9.45
N LEU A 8 -5.41 6.37 8.24
CA LEU A 8 -3.98 6.23 7.97
C LEU A 8 -3.20 7.54 8.18
N GLU A 9 -3.84 8.70 8.02
CA GLU A 9 -3.25 10.00 8.31
C GLU A 9 -2.88 10.18 9.80
N GLN A 10 -3.61 9.52 10.70
CA GLN A 10 -3.47 9.65 12.16
C GLN A 10 -2.93 8.37 12.82
N ALA A 11 -2.75 7.30 12.05
CA ALA A 11 -2.33 6.00 12.55
C ALA A 11 -0.92 6.02 13.15
N SER A 12 -0.67 5.04 14.02
CA SER A 12 0.67 4.76 14.52
C SER A 12 1.54 4.11 13.44
N TRP A 13 2.73 4.68 13.22
CA TRP A 13 3.68 4.22 12.21
C TRP A 13 5.01 3.83 12.85
N LYS A 14 5.53 2.66 12.47
CA LYS A 14 6.86 2.19 12.82
C LYS A 14 7.76 2.24 11.59
N GLU A 15 8.93 2.84 11.73
CA GLU A 15 9.95 2.83 10.67
C GLU A 15 10.44 1.40 10.45
N ASP A 16 10.45 0.99 9.17
CA ASP A 16 10.87 -0.35 8.73
C ASP A 16 12.09 -0.26 7.81
N GLY A 17 12.21 0.84 7.06
CA GLY A 17 13.36 1.15 6.24
C GLY A 17 13.38 2.59 5.79
N GLU A 18 14.36 2.95 4.96
CA GLU A 18 14.51 4.33 4.49
C GLU A 18 13.24 4.80 3.77
N ASN A 19 12.59 5.80 4.37
CA ASN A 19 11.32 6.35 3.94
C ASN A 19 10.13 5.38 3.85
N LEU A 20 10.21 4.23 4.52
CA LEU A 20 9.20 3.18 4.53
C LEU A 20 8.76 2.91 5.97
N TYR A 21 7.45 3.00 6.20
CA TYR A 21 6.87 2.82 7.52
C TYR A 21 5.73 1.83 7.46
N PHE A 22 5.73 0.89 8.40
CA PHE A 22 4.67 -0.09 8.59
C PHE A 22 3.65 0.44 9.61
N CYS A 23 2.36 0.26 9.34
CA CYS A 23 1.30 0.65 10.27
C CYS A 23 1.22 -0.38 11.41
N ASN A 24 1.57 0.04 12.63
CA ASN A 24 1.52 -0.79 13.83
C ASN A 24 0.37 -0.40 14.77
N ASP A 25 -0.64 0.29 14.24
CA ASP A 25 -1.81 0.72 15.00
C ASP A 25 -2.74 -0.45 15.33
N ALA A 26 -3.15 -0.56 16.60
CA ALA A 26 -4.01 -1.64 17.07
C ALA A 26 -5.41 -1.64 16.42
N ASN A 27 -5.85 -0.50 15.89
CA ASN A 27 -7.15 -0.37 15.25
C ASN A 27 -7.10 -0.59 13.72
N LEU A 28 -5.95 -0.97 13.16
CA LEU A 28 -5.80 -1.18 11.73
C LEU A 28 -6.66 -2.33 11.21
N GLU A 29 -6.71 -3.46 11.92
CA GLU A 29 -7.38 -4.68 11.45
C GLU A 29 -8.88 -4.46 11.14
N PRO A 30 -9.70 -3.85 12.04
CA PRO A 30 -11.07 -3.49 11.71
C PRO A 30 -11.22 -2.59 10.47
N MET A 31 -10.24 -1.71 10.23
CA MET A 31 -10.25 -0.81 9.07
C MET A 31 -9.93 -1.56 7.77
N LEU A 32 -8.97 -2.49 7.81
CA LEU A 32 -8.63 -3.35 6.68
C LEU A 32 -9.78 -4.30 6.32
N ILE A 33 -10.47 -4.88 7.31
CA ILE A 33 -11.64 -5.75 7.07
C ILE A 33 -12.74 -4.99 6.33
N LYS A 34 -13.01 -3.74 6.72
CA LYS A 34 -14.00 -2.90 6.01
C LYS A 34 -13.55 -2.58 4.59
N ALA A 35 -12.28 -2.18 4.43
CA ALA A 35 -11.72 -1.86 3.12
C ALA A 35 -11.69 -3.08 2.17
N ALA A 36 -11.46 -4.28 2.70
CA ALA A 36 -11.45 -5.53 1.95
C ALA A 36 -12.76 -5.80 1.20
N ASN A 37 -13.90 -5.40 1.79
CA ASN A 37 -15.21 -5.56 1.16
C ASN A 37 -15.42 -4.61 -0.04
N GLU A 38 -14.59 -3.57 -0.17
CA GLU A 38 -14.62 -2.64 -1.31
C GLU A 38 -13.58 -2.99 -2.38
N LEU A 39 -12.70 -3.96 -2.12
CA LEU A 39 -11.67 -4.38 -3.05
C LEU A 39 -12.19 -5.43 -4.06
N PRO A 40 -11.55 -5.52 -5.24
CA PRO A 40 -11.91 -6.55 -6.22
C PRO A 40 -11.83 -7.98 -5.67
N ASP A 41 -12.77 -8.83 -6.10
CA ASP A 41 -12.91 -10.22 -5.61
C ASP A 41 -11.66 -11.09 -5.80
N TYR A 42 -10.81 -10.79 -6.79
CA TYR A 42 -9.56 -11.54 -7.01
C TYR A 42 -8.53 -11.36 -5.89
N LEU A 43 -8.74 -10.40 -4.99
CA LEU A 43 -7.91 -10.17 -3.79
C LEU A 43 -8.45 -10.89 -2.55
N ARG A 44 -9.55 -11.64 -2.64
CA ARG A 44 -10.03 -12.42 -1.50
C ARG A 44 -8.97 -13.44 -1.06
N GLY A 45 -8.78 -13.55 0.25
CA GLY A 45 -7.80 -14.45 0.85
C GLY A 45 -6.37 -13.90 0.87
N TYR A 46 -6.12 -12.73 0.30
CA TYR A 46 -4.83 -12.05 0.45
C TYR A 46 -4.68 -11.48 1.85
N GLY A 47 -3.45 -11.51 2.38
CA GLY A 47 -3.08 -10.77 3.56
C GLY A 47 -2.89 -9.30 3.23
N PHE A 48 -3.54 -8.41 3.99
CA PHE A 48 -3.41 -6.96 3.81
C PHE A 48 -2.53 -6.34 4.89
N GLN A 49 -1.63 -5.47 4.45
CA GLN A 49 -0.75 -4.67 5.31
C GLN A 49 -0.83 -3.21 4.88
N ALA A 50 -0.84 -2.27 5.83
CA ALA A 50 -0.83 -0.84 5.53
C ALA A 50 0.57 -0.25 5.68
N TRP A 51 0.97 0.55 4.69
CA TRP A 51 2.30 1.14 4.59
C TRP A 51 2.22 2.63 4.25
N LYS A 52 3.18 3.39 4.76
CA LYS A 52 3.40 4.80 4.46
C LYS A 52 4.76 4.93 3.81
N VAL A 53 4.79 5.63 2.68
CA VAL A 53 6.01 5.84 1.90
C VAL A 53 6.24 7.32 1.69
N LEU A 54 7.37 7.83 2.18
CA LEU A 54 7.70 9.27 2.15
C LEU A 54 8.79 9.64 1.14
N GLY A 55 9.55 8.65 0.68
CA GLY A 55 10.71 8.78 -0.22
C GLY A 55 10.70 7.69 -1.29
N ARG A 56 11.69 7.74 -2.18
CA ARG A 56 11.91 6.64 -3.12
C ARG A 56 12.38 5.43 -2.32
N THR A 57 11.63 4.34 -2.37
CA THR A 57 11.94 3.16 -1.56
C THR A 57 11.64 1.86 -2.29
N ARG A 58 12.31 0.80 -1.89
CA ARG A 58 12.08 -0.57 -2.37
C ARG A 58 11.40 -1.34 -1.25
N ILE A 59 10.30 -2.02 -1.58
CA ILE A 59 9.59 -2.88 -0.64
C ILE A 59 10.08 -4.32 -0.81
N GLN A 60 10.44 -4.98 0.29
CA GLN A 60 10.91 -6.36 0.31
C GLN A 60 9.75 -7.36 0.25
N ALA A 61 8.97 -7.30 -0.83
CA ALA A 61 7.90 -8.24 -1.10
C ALA A 61 7.93 -8.63 -2.58
N THR A 62 7.71 -9.91 -2.85
CA THR A 62 7.58 -10.44 -4.21
C THR A 62 6.17 -10.96 -4.40
N ASN A 63 5.61 -10.78 -5.59
CA ASN A 63 4.28 -11.26 -5.97
C ASN A 63 3.15 -10.71 -5.08
N GLY A 64 2.44 -9.70 -5.56
CA GLY A 64 1.32 -9.11 -4.84
C GLY A 64 0.72 -7.93 -5.58
N TYR A 65 -0.06 -7.13 -4.84
CA TYR A 65 -0.63 -5.89 -5.33
C TYR A 65 -0.29 -4.72 -4.41
N ILE A 66 0.09 -3.60 -5.01
CA ILE A 66 0.08 -2.30 -4.35
C ILE A 66 -1.28 -1.68 -4.59
N ILE A 67 -1.96 -1.31 -3.52
CA ILE A 67 -3.26 -0.64 -3.58
C ILE A 67 -3.05 0.74 -2.97
N PRO A 68 -2.87 1.79 -3.78
CA PRO A 68 -2.73 3.14 -3.28
C PRO A 68 -4.04 3.54 -2.58
N ILE A 69 -3.93 4.10 -1.39
CA ILE A 69 -5.09 4.58 -0.62
C ILE A 69 -5.21 6.08 -0.76
N THR A 70 -4.16 6.82 -0.43
CA THR A 70 -4.14 8.28 -0.46
C THR A 70 -2.76 8.77 -0.86
N ILE A 71 -2.73 9.75 -1.76
CA ILE A 71 -1.51 10.45 -2.15
C ILE A 71 -1.25 11.56 -1.12
N ILE A 72 -0.09 11.52 -0.48
CA ILE A 72 0.41 12.55 0.44
C ILE A 72 0.97 13.74 -0.37
N SER A 73 1.77 13.46 -1.41
CA SER A 73 2.27 14.49 -2.33
C SER A 73 2.77 13.87 -3.66
N ASN A 74 2.92 14.71 -4.69
CA ASN A 74 3.39 14.30 -6.03
C ASN A 74 2.54 13.20 -6.69
N GLU A 75 3.01 12.66 -7.82
CA GLU A 75 2.39 11.52 -8.49
C GLU A 75 3.22 10.25 -8.27
N PRO A 76 2.82 9.35 -7.35
CA PRO A 76 3.56 8.12 -7.10
C PRO A 76 3.48 7.16 -8.29
N ARG A 77 4.55 6.40 -8.52
CA ARG A 77 4.77 5.51 -9.66
C ARG A 77 5.49 4.25 -9.23
N LEU A 78 5.20 3.15 -9.92
CA LEU A 78 5.92 1.89 -9.79
C LEU A 78 7.11 1.86 -10.76
N LEU A 79 8.28 2.29 -10.29
CA LEU A 79 9.51 2.43 -11.08
C LEU A 79 10.14 1.08 -11.48
N SER A 80 9.78 -0.01 -10.81
CA SER A 80 10.26 -1.35 -11.16
C SER A 80 9.66 -1.89 -12.46
N GLU A 81 8.57 -1.29 -12.95
CA GLU A 81 7.93 -1.64 -14.22
C GLU A 81 8.36 -0.70 -15.34
N VAL A 82 8.53 -1.25 -16.55
CA VAL A 82 9.01 -0.47 -17.71
C VAL A 82 8.08 0.68 -18.05
N SER A 83 6.77 0.46 -17.94
CA SER A 83 5.73 1.47 -18.18
C SER A 83 5.62 2.51 -17.07
N GLN A 84 6.28 2.30 -15.92
CA GLN A 84 6.23 3.15 -14.73
C GLN A 84 4.82 3.65 -14.41
N PRO A 85 3.86 2.72 -14.19
CA PRO A 85 2.46 3.08 -14.06
C PRO A 85 2.25 3.98 -12.84
N LEU A 86 1.30 4.89 -12.96
CA LEU A 86 0.85 5.73 -11.86
C LEU A 86 0.16 4.89 -10.79
N LEU A 87 0.53 5.13 -9.54
CA LEU A 87 -0.10 4.55 -8.37
C LEU A 87 -1.31 5.42 -7.98
N ARG A 88 -2.45 5.17 -8.62
CA ARG A 88 -3.70 5.90 -8.35
C ARG A 88 -4.48 5.28 -7.21
N PRO A 89 -5.11 6.08 -6.33
CA PRO A 89 -6.00 5.59 -5.31
C PRO A 89 -7.01 4.58 -5.86
N GLN A 90 -7.24 3.50 -5.09
CA GLN A 90 -8.22 2.45 -5.40
C GLN A 90 -7.97 1.69 -6.71
N SER A 91 -6.77 1.81 -7.29
CA SER A 91 -6.37 1.07 -8.48
C SER A 91 -5.26 0.10 -8.11
N PRO A 92 -5.58 -1.18 -7.79
CA PRO A 92 -4.56 -2.18 -7.50
C PRO A 92 -3.60 -2.35 -8.67
N VAL A 93 -2.29 -2.29 -8.38
CA VAL A 93 -1.22 -2.52 -9.35
C VAL A 93 -0.46 -3.77 -8.94
N ARG A 94 -0.49 -4.78 -9.82
CA ARG A 94 0.24 -6.03 -9.62
C ARG A 94 1.76 -5.78 -9.69
N PHE A 95 2.50 -6.47 -8.84
CA PHE A 95 3.95 -6.60 -8.96
C PHE A 95 4.35 -8.07 -8.81
N ASP A 96 5.32 -8.53 -9.59
CA ASP A 96 5.83 -9.92 -9.53
C ASP A 96 7.25 -9.99 -8.93
N LYS A 97 7.87 -8.84 -8.67
CA LYS A 97 9.20 -8.64 -8.08
C LYS A 97 9.17 -7.48 -7.10
N GLU A 98 10.23 -7.32 -6.31
CA GLU A 98 10.36 -6.23 -5.34
C GLU A 98 10.03 -4.86 -5.94
N PRO A 99 8.93 -4.21 -5.53
CA PRO A 99 8.51 -2.98 -6.15
C PRO A 99 9.40 -1.83 -5.67
N LEU A 100 9.90 -1.07 -6.64
CA LEU A 100 10.56 0.22 -6.40
C LEU A 100 9.53 1.30 -6.69
N ILE A 101 9.19 2.12 -5.70
CA ILE A 101 8.14 3.13 -5.85
C ILE A 101 8.65 4.53 -5.55
N THR A 102 8.04 5.53 -6.19
CA THR A 102 8.25 6.94 -5.82
C THR A 102 7.38 7.35 -4.64
N PRO A 103 7.81 8.39 -3.91
CA PRO A 103 7.22 8.78 -2.65
C PRO A 103 5.79 9.30 -2.63
N ALA A 104 5.40 9.41 -1.35
CA ALA A 104 4.38 10.21 -0.72
C ALA A 104 2.98 9.66 -0.96
N LEU A 105 2.77 8.43 -0.48
CA LEU A 105 1.45 7.83 -0.38
C LEU A 105 1.31 6.94 0.86
N TYR A 106 0.05 6.77 1.26
CA TYR A 106 -0.42 5.63 2.03
C TYR A 106 -0.90 4.55 1.07
N LEU A 107 -0.52 3.30 1.33
CA LEU A 107 -0.88 2.16 0.49
C LEU A 107 -1.22 0.93 1.33
N ILE A 108 -2.01 0.02 0.75
CA ILE A 108 -2.10 -1.36 1.19
C ILE A 108 -1.19 -2.22 0.30
N LEU A 109 -0.40 -3.09 0.92
CA LEU A 109 0.16 -4.26 0.24
C LEU A 109 -0.78 -5.44 0.44
N ALA A 110 -1.24 -6.01 -0.67
CA ALA A 110 -1.94 -7.27 -0.69
C ALA A 110 -0.97 -8.38 -1.10
N LEU A 111 -0.70 -9.29 -0.18
CA LEU A 111 0.19 -10.43 -0.39
C LEU A 111 -0.63 -11.72 -0.48
N PRO A 112 -0.36 -12.61 -1.44
CA PRO A 112 -1.05 -13.87 -1.54
C PRO A 112 -0.78 -14.73 -0.28
N PRO A 113 -1.68 -15.68 0.03
CA PRO A 113 -1.39 -16.66 1.07
C PRO A 113 -0.10 -17.44 0.74
N ALA A 114 0.67 -17.76 1.79
CA ALA A 114 1.91 -18.52 1.69
C ALA A 114 1.67 -19.97 1.24
#